data_AF-A0A496W483-F1
#
_entry.id   AF-A0A496W483-F1
#
_cell.length_a   1.000
_cell.length_b   1.000
_cell.length_c   1.000
_cell.angle_alpha   90.00
_cell.angle_beta   90.00
_cell.angle_gamma   90.00
#
_symmetry.space_group_name_H-M   'P 1'
#
loop_
_entity.id
_entity.type
_entity.pdbx_description
1 polymer ?
#
loop_
_entity_poly.entity_id
_entity_poly.type
_entity_poly.pdbx_seq_one_letter_code
_entity_poly.pdbx_strand_id
1 'polypeptide(L)' 'MGHSLTLELPENVYQSLLKTATQIGQQPEILAVQWLKKITQQQKTDPLEKFIGAFNSNIPDWADKHDKYLGQSLLDKH' A
#
# COMPACT_ATOMS: atom_id res chain seq x y z
N MET A 1 24.50 5.46 7.49
CA MET A 1 25.27 4.43 8.20
C MET A 1 24.44 3.16 8.21
N GLY A 2 25.04 1.99 8.00
CA GLY A 2 24.34 0.69 8.00
C GLY A 2 24.60 -0.06 9.30
N HIS A 3 23.59 -0.80 9.77
CA HIS A 3 23.69 -1.68 10.94
C HIS A 3 23.28 -3.09 10.53
N SER A 4 23.98 -4.10 11.04
CA SER A 4 23.61 -5.51 10.84
C SER A 4 22.64 -5.95 11.93
N LEU A 5 21.61 -6.69 11.52
CA LEU A 5 20.58 -7.22 12.40
C LEU A 5 20.37 -8.70 12.09
N THR A 6 20.37 -9.55 13.11
CA THR A 6 19.98 -10.95 12.99
C THR A 6 18.52 -11.07 13.42
N LEU A 7 17.70 -11.71 12.59
CA LEU A 7 16.26 -11.87 12.82
C LEU A 7 15.92 -13.35 12.89
N GLU A 8 15.28 -13.77 13.98
CA GLU A 8 14.58 -15.05 14.02
C GLU A 8 13.18 -14.86 13.43
N LEU A 9 12.95 -15.44 12.25
CA LEU A 9 11.68 -15.32 11.53
C LEU A 9 10.85 -16.59 11.73
N PRO A 10 9.52 -16.47 11.96
CA PRO A 10 8.63 -17.60 11.84
C PRO A 10 8.73 -18.25 10.45
N GLU A 11 8.68 -19.58 10.38
CA GLU A 11 8.90 -20.34 9.14
C GLU A 11 8.00 -19.87 7.99
N ASN A 12 6.72 -19.62 8.28
CA ASN A 12 5.76 -19.15 7.27
C ASN A 12 6.16 -17.79 6.68
N VAL A 13 6.71 -16.89 7.48
CA VAL A 13 7.16 -15.55 7.04
C VAL A 13 8.41 -15.69 6.18
N TYR A 14 9.36 -16.54 6.60
CA TYR A 14 10.58 -16.79 5.84
C TYR A 14 10.28 -17.41 4.46
N GLN A 15 9.38 -18.40 4.41
CA GLN A 15 8.96 -19.03 3.16
C GLN A 15 8.26 -18.04 2.21
N SER A 16 7.39 -17.17 2.72
CA SER A 16 6.78 -16.12 1.91
C SER A 16 7.82 -15.15 1.35
N LEU A 17 8.78 -14.71 2.17
CA LEU A 17 9.88 -13.84 1.74
C LEU A 17 10.71 -14.50 0.63
N LEU A 18 11.14 -15.76 0.83
CA LEU A 18 11.90 -16.52 -0.16
C LEU A 18 11.16 -16.66 -1.49
N LYS A 19 9.87 -17.02 -1.43
CA LYS A 19 9.04 -17.19 -2.63
C LYS A 19 8.97 -15.89 -3.42
N THR A 20 8.68 -14.76 -2.76
CA THR A 20 8.60 -13.47 -3.43
C THR A 20 9.95 -13.01 -3.97
N ALA A 21 11.03 -13.19 -3.20
CA ALA A 21 12.38 -12.84 -3.62
C ALA A 21 12.80 -13.62 -4.88
N THR A 22 12.48 -14.91 -4.93
CA THR A 22 12.72 -15.76 -6.11
C THR A 22 11.95 -15.28 -7.32
N GLN A 23 10.67 -14.94 -7.17
CA GLN A 23 9.81 -14.47 -8.26
C GLN A 23 10.32 -13.18 -8.92
N ILE A 24 10.96 -12.30 -8.14
CA ILE A 24 11.48 -11.01 -8.62
C ILE A 24 13.00 -11.03 -8.88
N GLY A 25 13.65 -12.18 -8.74
CA GLY A 25 15.09 -12.34 -8.98
C GLY A 25 15.98 -11.59 -7.99
N GLN A 26 15.55 -11.43 -6.74
CA GLN A 26 16.30 -10.73 -5.69
C GLN A 26 16.69 -11.67 -4.55
N GLN A 27 17.70 -11.27 -3.79
CA GLN A 27 18.05 -11.93 -2.53
C GLN A 27 17.02 -11.61 -1.44
N PRO A 28 16.67 -12.59 -0.58
CA PRO A 28 15.66 -12.40 0.47
C PRO A 28 16.06 -11.31 1.48
N GLU A 29 17.34 -11.15 1.78
CA GLU A 29 17.86 -10.12 2.69
C GLU A 29 17.64 -8.71 2.14
N ILE A 30 17.86 -8.53 0.84
CA ILE A 30 17.62 -7.26 0.14
C ILE A 30 16.13 -6.92 0.17
N LEU A 31 15.27 -7.90 -0.13
CA LEU A 31 13.82 -7.71 -0.09
C LEU A 31 13.31 -7.40 1.33
N ALA A 32 13.86 -8.08 2.34
CA ALA A 32 13.51 -7.84 3.75
C ALA A 32 13.85 -6.40 4.17
N VAL A 33 15.05 -5.91 3.82
CA VAL A 33 15.46 -4.53 4.11
C VAL A 33 14.56 -3.53 3.39
N GLN A 34 14.17 -3.80 2.14
CA GLN A 34 13.26 -2.93 1.39
C GLN A 34 11.87 -2.85 2.04
N TRP A 35 11.32 -3.98 2.48
CA TRP A 35 10.02 -4.02 3.16
C TRP A 35 10.06 -3.31 4.51
N LEU A 36 11.10 -3.54 5.32
CA LEU A 36 11.30 -2.83 6.58
C LEU A 36 11.42 -1.31 6.35
N LYS A 37 12.16 -0.88 5.33
CA LYS A 37 12.25 0.53 4.93
C LYS A 37 10.88 1.09 4.53
N LYS A 38 10.11 0.35 3.73
CA LYS A 38 8.79 0.80 3.26
C LYS A 38 7.82 0.99 4.42
N ILE A 39 7.74 0.03 5.34
CA ILE A 39 6.84 0.11 6.50
C ILE A 39 7.23 1.25 7.44
N THR A 40 8.52 1.42 7.71
CA THR A 40 9.01 2.51 8.56
C THR A 40 8.83 3.90 7.93
N GLN A 41 8.80 3.99 6.60
CA GLN A 41 8.47 5.22 5.88
C GLN A 41 6.95 5.48 5.81
N GLN A 42 6.13 4.45 5.63
CA GLN A 42 4.67 4.58 5.59
C GLN A 42 4.08 5.01 6.94
N GLN A 43 4.69 4.61 8.05
CA GLN A 43 4.24 5.04 9.39
C GLN A 43 4.41 6.54 9.65
N LYS A 44 5.21 7.28 8.86
CA LYS A 44 5.51 8.68 9.14
C LYS A 44 4.47 9.69 8.64
N THR A 45 3.60 9.31 7.70
CA THR A 45 2.58 10.21 7.14
C THR A 45 1.64 9.38 6.28
N ASP A 46 0.33 9.43 6.55
CA ASP A 46 -0.64 8.94 5.57
C ASP A 46 -0.65 9.90 4.38
N PRO A 47 -0.16 9.50 3.18
CA PRO A 47 -0.12 10.39 2.03
C PRO A 47 -1.52 10.82 1.56
N LEU A 48 -2.58 10.13 2.02
CA LEU A 48 -3.97 10.42 1.74
C LEU A 48 -4.61 11.41 2.73
N GLU A 49 -3.99 11.64 3.89
CA GLU A 49 -4.52 12.51 4.96
C GLU A 49 -4.80 13.92 4.45
N LYS A 50 -3.90 14.48 3.64
CA LYS A 50 -4.05 15.81 3.02
C LYS A 50 -5.23 15.94 2.04
N PHE A 51 -5.82 14.81 1.62
CA PHE A 51 -6.96 14.80 0.71
C PHE A 51 -8.30 14.68 1.43
N ILE A 52 -8.32 14.44 2.74
CA ILE A 52 -9.54 14.45 3.55
C ILE A 52 -10.14 15.86 3.49
N GLY A 53 -11.33 15.98 2.90
CA GLY A 53 -12.01 17.27 2.72
C GLY A 53 -11.37 18.21 1.69
N ALA A 54 -10.36 17.77 0.93
CA ALA A 54 -9.68 18.62 -0.04
C ALA A 54 -10.51 18.86 -1.32
N PHE A 55 -11.52 18.04 -1.57
CA PHE A 55 -12.38 18.15 -2.75
C PHE A 55 -13.77 18.63 -2.33
N ASN A 56 -14.12 19.84 -2.74
CA ASN A 56 -15.50 20.32 -2.66
C ASN A 56 -16.27 19.78 -3.87
N SER A 57 -17.23 18.91 -3.59
CA SER A 57 -18.19 18.43 -4.60
C SER A 57 -19.49 19.21 -4.47
N ASN A 58 -20.09 19.60 -5.59
CA ASN A 58 -21.46 20.10 -5.63
C ASN A 58 -22.50 18.98 -5.47
N ILE A 59 -22.05 17.74 -5.27
CA ILE A 59 -22.90 16.57 -5.00
C ILE A 59 -22.85 16.31 -3.48
N PRO A 60 -23.90 16.70 -2.73
CA PRO A 60 -23.89 16.76 -1.27
C PRO A 60 -23.80 15.38 -0.59
N ASP A 61 -24.15 14.30 -1.29
CA ASP A 61 -24.21 12.92 -0.79
C ASP A 61 -23.29 11.97 -1.58
N TRP A 62 -22.29 12.52 -2.28
CA TRP A 62 -21.33 11.74 -3.05
C TRP A 62 -20.62 10.67 -2.19
N ALA A 63 -20.23 11.03 -0.96
CA ALA A 63 -19.54 10.09 -0.08
C ALA A 63 -20.43 8.88 0.28
N ASP A 64 -21.74 9.09 0.47
CA ASP A 64 -22.67 8.04 0.87
C ASP A 64 -23.21 7.23 -0.33
N LYS A 65 -23.24 7.83 -1.53
CA LYS A 65 -23.82 7.22 -2.74
C LYS A 65 -22.81 7.06 -3.88
N HIS A 66 -21.52 6.95 -3.55
CA HIS A 66 -20.44 6.87 -4.53
C HIS A 66 -20.66 5.76 -5.56
N ASP A 67 -21.13 4.59 -5.15
CA ASP A 67 -21.44 3.47 -6.05
C ASP A 67 -22.47 3.83 -7.13
N LYS A 68 -23.53 4.54 -6.75
CA LYS A 68 -24.57 4.99 -7.68
C LYS A 68 -24.00 5.96 -8.72
N TYR A 69 -23.24 6.94 -8.27
CA TYR A 69 -22.67 7.97 -9.16
C TYR A 69 -21.58 7.39 -10.07
N LEU A 70 -20.75 6.50 -9.57
CA LEU A 70 -19.77 5.78 -10.38
C LEU A 70 -20.46 4.91 -11.43
N GLY A 71 -21.49 4.15 -11.03
CA GLY A 71 -22.29 3.34 -11.96
C GLY A 71 -22.96 4.18 -13.06
N GLN A 72 -23.55 5.32 -12.70
CA GLN A 72 -24.15 6.24 -13.67
C GLN A 72 -23.12 6.79 -14.67
N SER A 73 -21.92 7.16 -14.20
CA SER A 73 -20.86 7.67 -15.09
C SER A 73 -20.35 6.67 -16.13
N LEU A 74 -20.51 5.36 -15.87
CA LEU A 74 -20.16 4.29 -16.81
C LEU A 74 -21.25 4.09 -17.88
N LEU A 75 -22.51 4.36 -17.52
CA LEU A 75 -23.63 4.31 -18.45
C LEU A 75 -23.69 5.55 -19.35
N ASP A 76 -23.40 6.74 -18.79
CA ASP A 76 -23.45 8.02 -19.52
C ASP A 76 -22.28 8.21 -20.52
N LYS A 77 -21.26 7.33 -20.48
CA LYS A 77 -20.12 7.34 -21.42
C LYS A 77 -20.35 6.53 -22.71
N HIS A 78 -21.57 6.04 -22.94
CA HIS A 78 -21.96 5.29 -24.12
C HIS A 78 -23.20 5.87 -24.80
#